data_AF-A0A182P776-F1
#
_entry.id   AF-A0A182P776-F1
#
_cell.length_a   1.000
_cell.length_b   1.000
_cell.length_c   1.000
_cell.angle_alpha   90.00
_cell.angle_beta   90.00
_cell.angle_gamma   90.00
#
_symmetry.space_group_name_H-M   'P 1'
#
loop_
_entity.id
_entity.type
_entity.pdbx_description
1 polymer ?
#
loop_
_entity_poly.entity_id
_entity_poly.type
_entity_poly.pdbx_seq_one_letter_code
_entity_poly.pdbx_strand_id
1 'polypeptide(L)'
;MFILDGATYHAKQDTSAGGVARNIAEGIYKIYGNVNLISAVGNDQNGAYIRKLLPEHCASSIITLGNCPTASFSVLLDRKGDCRLVVGDMDAHQAITPDWLNYA
;
A
#
# COMPACT_ATOMS: atom_id res chain seq x y z
N MET A 1 -24.28 -8.64 -16.50
CA MET A 1 -22.90 -8.94 -16.93
C MET A 1 -22.19 -7.59 -16.99
N PHE A 2 -21.10 -7.40 -16.25
CA PHE A 2 -20.29 -6.19 -16.37
C PHE A 2 -19.67 -6.20 -17.77
N ILE A 3 -19.87 -5.13 -18.52
CA ILE A 3 -19.25 -4.90 -19.83
C ILE A 3 -18.20 -3.82 -19.59
N LEU A 4 -16.97 -4.02 -20.09
CA LEU A 4 -15.91 -3.01 -20.02
C LEU A 4 -16.14 -1.94 -21.11
N ASP A 5 -17.31 -1.31 -21.07
CA ASP A 5 -17.80 -0.34 -22.06
C ASP A 5 -17.55 1.13 -21.65
N GLY A 6 -16.87 1.34 -20.51
CA GLY A 6 -16.58 2.66 -19.97
C GLY A 6 -17.76 3.34 -19.27
N ALA A 7 -18.89 2.65 -19.05
CA ALA A 7 -20.00 3.20 -18.29
C ALA A 7 -19.69 3.28 -16.79
N THR A 8 -20.32 4.24 -16.11
CA THR A 8 -20.25 4.37 -14.64
C THR A 8 -21.37 3.57 -13.99
N TYR A 9 -21.02 2.73 -13.02
CA TYR A 9 -21.97 1.89 -12.28
C TYR A 9 -21.99 2.31 -10.81
N HIS A 10 -23.16 2.21 -10.17
CA HIS A 10 -23.26 2.39 -8.73
C HIS A 10 -22.48 1.29 -7.99
N ALA A 11 -21.57 1.68 -7.11
CA ALA A 11 -20.75 0.79 -6.30
C ALA A 11 -20.59 1.34 -4.88
N LYS A 12 -20.34 0.45 -3.91
CA LYS A 12 -19.81 0.82 -2.60
C LYS A 12 -18.29 0.70 -2.67
N GLN A 13 -17.58 1.68 -2.14
CA GLN A 13 -16.13 1.67 -2.05
C GLN A 13 -15.71 1.61 -0.58
N ASP A 14 -14.82 0.68 -0.28
CA ASP A 14 -14.12 0.60 1.00
C ASP A 14 -12.61 0.63 0.71
N THR A 15 -11.84 1.32 1.55
CA THR A 15 -10.38 1.43 1.42
C THR A 15 -9.71 1.06 2.73
N SER A 16 -8.61 0.35 2.63
CA SER A 16 -7.76 -0.01 3.76
C SER A 16 -6.30 0.09 3.37
N ALA A 17 -5.43 0.29 4.35
CA ALA A 17 -4.00 0.08 4.11
C ALA A 17 -3.81 -1.40 3.75
N GLY A 18 -2.95 -1.66 2.76
CA GLY A 18 -2.59 -2.99 2.25
C GLY A 18 -1.08 -3.28 2.35
N GLY A 19 -0.62 -4.31 1.62
CA GLY A 19 0.78 -4.73 1.57
C GLY A 19 1.12 -5.84 2.56
N VAL A 20 1.64 -6.96 2.04
CA VAL A 20 1.98 -8.15 2.86
C VAL A 20 2.99 -7.79 3.95
N ALA A 21 4.10 -7.15 3.57
CA ALA A 21 5.15 -6.77 4.52
C ALA A 21 4.64 -5.77 5.58
N ARG A 22 3.83 -4.77 5.19
CA ARG A 22 3.26 -3.79 6.13
C ARG A 22 2.28 -4.45 7.10
N ASN A 23 1.42 -5.35 6.63
CA ASN A 23 0.52 -6.12 7.51
C ASN A 23 1.29 -6.91 8.56
N ILE A 24 2.35 -7.61 8.13
CA ILE A 24 3.21 -8.36 9.05
C ILE A 24 3.89 -7.41 10.03
N ALA A 25 4.44 -6.30 9.55
CA ALA A 25 5.15 -5.34 10.40
C ALA A 25 4.23 -4.69 11.45
N GLU A 26 3.05 -4.22 11.05
CA GLU A 26 2.06 -3.67 11.98
C GLU A 26 1.60 -4.73 13.01
N GLY A 27 1.42 -5.98 12.57
CA GLY A 27 1.10 -7.09 13.47
C GLY A 27 2.20 -7.34 14.52
N ILE A 28 3.46 -7.43 14.08
CA ILE A 28 4.63 -7.58 14.97
C ILE A 28 4.68 -6.40 15.95
N TYR A 29 4.51 -5.17 15.47
CA TYR A 29 4.53 -3.99 16.31
C TYR A 29 3.45 -4.03 17.39
N LYS A 30 2.21 -4.38 17.03
CA LYS A 30 1.09 -4.47 17.99
C LYS A 30 1.29 -5.54 19.06
N ILE A 31 1.99 -6.64 18.75
CA ILE A 31 2.19 -7.76 19.68
C ILE A 31 3.47 -7.56 20.53
N TYR A 32 4.56 -7.16 19.90
CA TYR A 32 5.90 -7.17 20.50
C TYR A 32 6.47 -5.77 20.75
N GLY A 33 5.82 -4.71 20.28
CA GLY A 33 6.20 -3.32 20.52
C GLY A 33 7.36 -2.80 19.67
N ASN A 34 8.01 -3.63 18.85
CA ASN A 34 9.11 -3.19 17.99
C ASN A 34 9.15 -3.94 16.65
N VAL A 35 9.38 -3.20 15.56
CA VAL A 35 9.58 -3.71 14.20
C VAL A 35 10.32 -2.68 13.37
N ASN A 36 11.07 -3.07 12.35
CA ASN A 36 11.55 -2.15 11.32
C ASN A 36 11.05 -2.61 9.96
N LEU A 37 10.36 -1.73 9.22
CA LEU A 37 9.83 -2.03 7.89
C LEU A 37 10.61 -1.26 6.82
N ILE A 38 11.30 -1.98 5.96
CA ILE A 38 11.87 -1.42 4.73
C ILE A 38 10.78 -1.38 3.66
N SER A 39 10.47 -0.18 3.15
CA SER A 39 9.45 0.00 2.11
C SER A 39 9.65 1.31 1.35
N ALA A 40 8.73 1.61 0.42
CA ALA A 40 8.63 2.89 -0.25
C ALA A 40 7.16 3.34 -0.32
N VAL A 41 6.93 4.65 -0.18
CA VAL A 41 5.62 5.29 -0.33
C VAL A 41 5.78 6.59 -1.12
N GLY A 42 4.70 7.07 -1.73
CA GLY A 42 4.65 8.40 -2.32
C GLY A 42 4.53 9.49 -1.25
N ASN A 43 4.89 10.71 -1.61
CA ASN A 43 4.62 11.91 -0.81
C ASN A 43 3.15 12.34 -0.95
N ASP A 44 2.24 11.47 -0.55
CA ASP A 44 0.79 11.66 -0.67
C ASP A 44 0.05 11.23 0.62
N GLN A 45 -1.27 11.42 0.61
CA GLN A 45 -2.12 11.11 1.77
C GLN A 45 -2.10 9.62 2.14
N ASN A 46 -1.98 8.72 1.15
CA ASN A 46 -1.93 7.28 1.38
C ASN A 46 -0.60 6.89 2.04
N GLY A 47 0.52 7.46 1.59
CA GLY A 47 1.83 7.26 2.17
C GLY A 47 1.89 7.79 3.61
N ALA A 48 1.33 8.98 3.84
CA ALA A 48 1.19 9.54 5.19
C ALA A 48 0.32 8.65 6.10
N TYR A 49 -0.77 8.07 5.58
CA TYR A 49 -1.62 7.16 6.33
C TYR A 49 -0.90 5.85 6.69
N ILE A 50 -0.20 5.22 5.73
CA ILE A 50 0.57 3.99 5.96
C ILE A 50 1.65 4.20 7.03
N ARG A 51 2.39 5.31 6.96
CA ARG A 51 3.45 5.61 7.93
C ARG A 51 2.92 5.79 9.35
N LYS A 52 1.69 6.29 9.53
CA LYS A 52 1.04 6.41 10.85
C LYS A 52 0.65 5.08 11.48
N LEU A 53 0.58 4.00 10.71
CA LEU A 53 0.28 2.65 11.21
C LEU A 53 1.52 1.92 11.75
N LEU A 54 2.69 2.52 11.61
CA LEU A 54 3.99 1.95 11.97
C LEU A 54 4.65 2.80 13.06
N PRO A 55 5.64 2.25 13.78
CA PRO A 55 6.45 3.03 14.73
C PRO A 55 7.14 4.22 14.06
N GLU A 56 7.36 5.31 14.81
CA GLU A 56 8.05 6.50 14.30
C GLU A 56 9.44 6.20 13.74
N HIS A 57 10.17 5.25 14.32
CA HIS A 57 11.51 4.88 13.85
C HIS A 57 11.51 4.16 12.48
N CYS A 58 10.37 3.67 11.99
CA CYS A 58 10.28 3.19 10.60
C CYS A 58 10.33 4.35 9.57
N ALA A 59 10.26 5.61 10.01
CA ALA A 59 10.32 6.75 9.09
C ALA A 59 11.65 6.84 8.33
N SER A 60 12.75 6.35 8.89
CA SER A 60 14.07 6.33 8.22
C SER A 60 14.24 5.18 7.24
N SER A 61 13.54 4.05 7.45
CA SER A 61 13.63 2.86 6.60
C SER A 61 12.59 2.81 5.47
N ILE A 62 11.62 3.72 5.48
CA ILE A 62 10.61 3.89 4.44
C ILE A 62 10.96 5.08 3.54
N ILE A 63 11.27 4.81 2.27
CA ILE A 63 11.55 5.83 1.26
C ILE A 63 10.27 6.63 0.98
N THR A 64 10.35 7.96 0.96
CA THR A 64 9.25 8.83 0.52
C THR A 64 9.57 9.45 -0.84
N LEU A 65 8.79 9.10 -1.86
CA LEU A 65 9.00 9.48 -3.25
C LEU A 65 8.23 10.75 -3.62
N GLY A 66 8.91 11.74 -4.21
CA GLY A 66 8.26 12.98 -4.66
C GLY A 66 7.49 12.86 -5.98
N ASN A 67 7.93 11.95 -6.87
CA ASN A 67 7.44 11.86 -8.26
C ASN A 67 6.72 10.53 -8.57
N CYS A 68 6.43 9.72 -7.56
CA CYS A 68 5.76 8.43 -7.71
C CYS A 68 4.70 8.29 -6.61
N PRO A 69 3.45 7.92 -6.94
CA PRO A 69 2.39 7.76 -5.95
C PRO A 69 2.66 6.56 -5.04
N THR A 70 2.05 6.56 -3.85
CA THR A 70 2.02 5.38 -2.99
C THR A 70 1.33 4.23 -3.71
N ALA A 71 1.93 3.04 -3.62
CA ALA A 71 1.40 1.84 -4.24
C ALA A 71 -0.07 1.60 -3.86
N SER A 72 -0.90 1.30 -4.85
CA SER A 72 -2.34 1.13 -4.71
C SER A 72 -2.83 -0.13 -5.41
N PHE A 73 -3.88 -0.73 -4.86
CA PHE A 73 -4.46 -1.95 -5.38
C PHE A 73 -5.99 -1.87 -5.27
N SER A 74 -6.66 -1.80 -6.40
CA SER A 74 -8.11 -1.69 -6.50
C SER A 74 -8.70 -2.98 -7.02
N VAL A 75 -9.73 -3.49 -6.35
CA VAL A 75 -10.45 -4.69 -6.74
C VAL A 75 -11.91 -4.33 -6.95
N LEU A 76 -12.44 -4.67 -8.13
CA LEU A 76 -13.86 -4.56 -8.44
C LEU A 76 -14.51 -5.93 -8.25
N LEU A 77 -15.43 -6.00 -7.30
CA LEU A 77 -16.25 -7.18 -7.05
C LEU A 77 -17.64 -6.98 -7.66
N ASP A 78 -18.26 -8.06 -8.13
CA ASP A 78 -19.67 -8.02 -8.46
C ASP A 78 -20.56 -8.21 -7.22
N ARG A 79 -21.89 -8.23 -7.44
CA ARG A 79 -22.88 -8.39 -6.36
C ARG A 79 -22.84 -9.76 -5.66
N LYS A 80 -22.18 -10.76 -6.24
CA LYS A 80 -21.98 -12.08 -5.62
C LYS A 80 -20.68 -12.14 -4.81
N GLY A 81 -19.85 -11.10 -4.89
CA GLY A 81 -18.52 -11.07 -4.30
C GLY A 81 -17.43 -11.63 -5.20
N ASP A 82 -17.75 -11.98 -6.46
CA ASP A 82 -16.74 -12.48 -7.40
C ASP A 82 -15.87 -11.34 -7.90
N CYS A 83 -14.55 -11.53 -7.89
CA CYS A 83 -13.61 -10.58 -8.45
C CYS A 83 -13.76 -10.49 -9.98
N ARG A 84 -14.00 -9.27 -10.48
CA ARG A 84 -14.15 -8.99 -11.91
C ARG A 84 -12.95 -8.28 -12.51
N LEU A 85 -12.32 -7.39 -11.75
CA LEU A 85 -11.15 -6.64 -12.20
C LEU A 85 -10.24 -6.34 -11.01
N VAL A 86 -8.94 -6.39 -11.27
CA VAL A 86 -7.89 -5.96 -10.36
C VAL A 86 -6.99 -4.99 -11.09
N VAL A 87 -6.72 -3.84 -10.47
CA VAL A 87 -5.76 -2.85 -10.99
C VAL A 87 -4.76 -2.55 -9.87
N GLY A 88 -3.48 -2.69 -10.17
CA GLY A 88 -2.40 -2.39 -9.24
C GLY A 88 -1.43 -1.39 -9.84
N ASP A 89 -1.10 -0.37 -9.07
CA ASP A 89 0.05 0.51 -9.31
C ASP A 89 1.06 0.25 -8.18
N MET A 90 2.19 -0.33 -8.52
CA MET A 90 3.19 -0.83 -7.55
C MET A 90 4.57 -0.23 -7.78
N ASP A 91 4.68 0.79 -8.64
CA ASP A 91 5.95 1.33 -9.13
C ASP A 91 6.82 1.93 -8.02
N ALA A 92 6.20 2.42 -6.94
CA ALA A 92 6.92 2.93 -5.77
C ALA A 92 7.94 1.94 -5.21
N HIS A 93 7.66 0.64 -5.26
CA HIS A 93 8.56 -0.39 -4.72
C HIS A 93 9.83 -0.57 -5.55
N GLN A 94 9.89 -0.08 -6.79
CA GLN A 94 11.12 -0.09 -7.61
C GLN A 94 12.21 0.82 -7.04
N ALA A 95 11.85 1.76 -6.15
CA ALA A 95 12.82 2.57 -5.43
C ALA A 95 13.61 1.78 -4.37
N ILE A 96 13.13 0.59 -3.98
CA ILE A 96 13.80 -0.26 -3.00
C ILE A 96 14.90 -1.03 -3.73
N THR A 97 16.14 -0.56 -3.61
CA THR A 97 17.32 -1.20 -4.18
C THR A 97 18.10 -1.95 -3.10
N PRO A 98 18.98 -2.91 -3.45
CA PRO A 98 19.86 -3.56 -2.49
C PRO A 98 20.71 -2.57 -1.68
N ASP A 99 21.12 -1.45 -2.28
CA ASP A 99 21.90 -0.41 -1.59
C ASP A 99 21.14 0.21 -0.41
N TRP A 100 19.81 0.22 -0.47
CA TRP A 100 18.97 0.73 0.60
C TRP A 100 19.15 -0.07 1.92
N LEU A 101 19.52 -1.34 1.84
CA LEU A 101 19.82 -2.17 3.02
C LEU A 101 20.99 -1.62 3.86
N ASN A 102 21.85 -0.79 3.29
CA ASN A 102 22.97 -0.19 4.02
C ASN A 102 22.55 1.02 4.88
N TYR A 103 21.34 1.54 4.69
CA TYR A 103 20.85 2.76 5.32
C TYR A 103 19.62 2.54 6.21
N ALA A 104 19.05 1.33 6.17
CA ALA A 104 17.77 0.99 6.80
C ALA A 104 17.90 0.27 8.14
#